data_AF-A0A8T3MXR9-F1
#
_entry.id   AF-A0A8T3MXR9-F1
#
_cell.length_a   1.000
_cell.length_b   1.000
_cell.length_c   1.000
_cell.angle_alpha   90.00
_cell.angle_beta   90.00
_cell.angle_gamma   90.00
#
_symmetry.space_group_name_H-M   'P 1'
#
loop_
_entity.id
_entity.type
_entity.pdbx_description
1 polymer ?
#
loop_
_entity_poly.entity_id
_entity_poly.type
_entity_poly.pdbx_seq_one_letter_code
_entity_poly.pdbx_strand_id
1 'polypeptide(L)'
;MKKPSKRWLLAATTLAIAAAPALIGSQAIAGSKLTPTGAPAIGRQTVAAETRPVTGPGRKAPTADTTAATGLGRKSGLLPSENLVLESALQVNLSKETVRLPLYPGKANGQTVWYILVDASDAGLAHDLGVNYAPKLANIGIGCPECIQTVTLEAPTPKGNPFGPAVIDFAGAPDFSPTRVATPGPTGFPLAAFAPGAIAGPGYSPFIRIEGSEVVYSAPIVATGDGPFDVEHHTNTGDRVLGIHIAPPSPAGKFLESWVDILFIKGFDAGQPIVYISTDAGQPLTAVLERVTYVPALDKAAYNGGDDFLGSSRERLFGFINGQTGVGNKQAQGFVHLAKDGHVS
;
A
#
# COMPACT_ATOMS: atom_id res chain seq x y z
N MET A 1 25.13 36.78 21.08
CA MET A 1 25.55 37.48 19.84
C MET A 1 25.49 36.46 18.71
N LYS A 2 24.71 36.71 17.64
CA LYS A 2 25.24 37.15 16.32
C LYS A 2 26.58 36.45 16.01
N LYS A 3 26.79 35.71 14.94
CA LYS A 3 26.15 35.68 13.61
C LYS A 3 26.87 34.54 12.83
N PRO A 4 26.57 34.29 11.54
CA PRO A 4 26.24 32.96 11.02
C PRO A 4 27.28 32.46 10.01
N SER A 5 26.86 31.48 9.21
CA SER A 5 27.27 31.29 7.81
C SER A 5 28.59 30.50 7.65
N LYS A 6 28.81 29.74 6.58
CA LYS A 6 28.45 30.01 5.19
C LYS A 6 28.98 28.85 4.32
N ARG A 7 28.38 28.64 3.14
CA ARG A 7 28.99 28.16 1.85
C ARG A 7 28.99 26.65 1.58
N TRP A 8 28.73 26.13 0.36
CA TRP A 8 28.09 26.51 -0.93
C TRP A 8 27.94 25.16 -1.68
N LEU A 9 26.79 24.78 -2.25
CA LEU A 9 26.31 24.98 -3.64
C LEU A 9 27.23 24.49 -4.79
N LEU A 10 26.74 23.48 -5.52
CA LEU A 10 26.80 23.24 -6.98
C LEU A 10 25.97 21.97 -7.25
N ALA A 11 24.68 22.05 -7.58
CA ALA A 11 24.07 22.33 -8.88
C ALA A 11 24.29 21.23 -9.94
N ALA A 12 23.26 20.41 -10.17
CA ALA A 12 22.94 19.83 -11.47
C ALA A 12 21.41 19.66 -11.59
N THR A 13 20.86 20.46 -12.49
CA THR A 13 19.45 20.60 -12.87
C THR A 13 19.00 19.39 -13.68
N THR A 14 17.79 18.85 -13.45
CA THR A 14 16.76 18.59 -14.48
C THR A 14 15.40 18.32 -13.81
N LEU A 15 14.48 19.26 -14.03
CA LEU A 15 13.02 19.24 -14.01
C LEU A 15 12.30 18.05 -13.34
N ALA A 16 11.83 18.29 -12.11
CA ALA A 16 10.76 17.54 -11.47
C ALA A 16 9.48 18.39 -11.50
N ILE A 17 8.36 17.79 -11.91
CA ILE A 17 6.93 18.06 -11.64
C ILE A 17 6.22 16.89 -12.39
N ALA A 18 5.37 16.04 -11.84
CA ALA A 18 4.50 16.14 -10.69
C ALA A 18 4.51 14.82 -9.88
N ALA A 19 4.81 14.93 -8.59
CA ALA A 19 4.20 14.05 -7.60
C ALA A 19 3.42 14.99 -6.69
N ALA A 20 2.11 15.14 -6.94
CA ALA A 20 1.24 15.58 -5.86
C ALA A 20 1.36 14.53 -4.74
N PRO A 21 1.47 14.91 -3.46
CA PRO A 21 1.44 13.95 -2.37
C PRO A 21 0.06 13.27 -2.35
N ALA A 22 -0.06 12.16 -3.06
CA ALA A 22 -1.27 11.37 -3.09
C ALA A 22 -1.42 10.64 -1.75
N LEU A 23 -2.60 10.73 -1.13
CA LEU A 23 -2.96 9.77 -0.09
C LEU A 23 -3.31 8.46 -0.80
N ILE A 24 -2.54 7.42 -0.51
CA ILE A 24 -2.83 6.06 -0.90
C ILE A 24 -2.94 5.27 0.41
N GLY A 25 -4.01 4.51 0.57
CA GLY A 25 -4.05 3.45 1.58
C GLY A 25 -3.15 2.32 1.10
N SER A 26 -1.82 2.49 1.21
CA SER A 26 -0.82 1.48 0.84
C SER A 26 -0.21 0.88 2.08
N GLN A 27 -0.18 -0.45 2.19
CA GLN A 27 0.37 -1.13 3.34
C GLN A 27 1.42 -2.16 2.94
N ALA A 28 2.64 -1.97 3.44
CA ALA A 28 3.72 -2.93 3.30
C ALA A 28 3.33 -4.23 4.02
N ILE A 29 3.18 -5.31 3.25
CA ILE A 29 2.80 -6.63 3.75
C ILE A 29 4.04 -7.40 4.23
N ALA A 30 5.23 -7.13 3.68
CA ALA A 30 6.43 -7.89 4.04
C ALA A 30 7.75 -7.14 3.82
N GLY A 31 8.76 -7.44 4.64
CA GLY A 31 10.16 -6.98 4.49
C GLY A 31 11.14 -7.85 5.29
N SER A 32 12.43 -7.87 4.92
CA SER A 32 13.44 -8.67 5.64
C SER A 32 13.92 -7.92 6.90
N LYS A 33 13.86 -8.56 8.07
CA LYS A 33 14.31 -7.98 9.36
C LYS A 33 15.83 -7.81 9.39
N LEU A 34 16.32 -6.59 9.64
CA LEU A 34 17.71 -6.33 10.05
C LEU A 34 17.76 -6.16 11.57
N THR A 35 18.56 -6.98 12.24
CA THR A 35 18.95 -6.82 13.64
C THR A 35 19.98 -5.68 13.77
N PRO A 36 19.88 -4.81 14.79
CA PRO A 36 20.85 -3.72 14.98
C PRO A 36 22.06 -4.24 15.76
N THR A 37 23.25 -4.21 15.14
CA THR A 37 24.52 -4.46 15.85
C THR A 37 25.48 -3.28 15.71
N GLY A 38 25.66 -2.58 16.83
CA GLY A 38 26.98 -2.16 17.34
C GLY A 38 27.77 -1.10 16.57
N ALA A 39 27.76 0.13 17.10
CA ALA A 39 28.85 1.08 16.89
C ALA A 39 30.17 0.55 17.48
N PRO A 40 31.33 1.00 16.95
CA PRO A 40 32.28 1.60 17.87
C PRO A 40 32.88 2.94 17.38
N ALA A 41 33.37 3.67 18.38
CA ALA A 41 33.88 5.02 18.34
C ALA A 41 35.24 5.17 17.61
N ILE A 42 35.43 6.34 16.99
CA ILE A 42 36.69 6.74 16.34
C ILE A 42 37.54 7.54 17.34
N GLY A 43 38.72 7.00 17.66
CA GLY A 43 39.83 7.71 18.27
C GLY A 43 40.54 8.61 17.23
N ARG A 44 40.73 9.87 17.62
CA ARG A 44 41.32 10.96 16.84
C ARG A 44 42.84 10.92 16.97
N GLN A 45 43.60 10.99 15.87
CA GLN A 45 44.85 11.75 15.83
C GLN A 45 45.31 12.09 14.39
N THR A 46 45.68 13.35 14.26
CA THR A 46 46.27 14.14 13.16
C THR A 46 47.66 13.61 12.75
N VAL A 47 48.23 13.90 11.56
CA VAL A 47 48.92 15.16 11.19
C VAL A 47 49.38 15.13 9.71
N ALA A 48 49.26 16.29 9.04
CA ALA A 48 50.00 16.94 7.94
C ALA A 48 50.68 16.17 6.78
N ALA A 49 50.66 16.85 5.63
CA ALA A 49 51.14 16.46 4.31
C ALA A 49 52.65 16.69 4.09
N GLU A 50 53.27 15.87 3.24
CA GLU A 50 54.40 16.27 2.37
C GLU A 50 54.59 15.29 1.20
N THR A 51 54.81 15.82 0.00
CA THR A 51 55.14 15.05 -1.23
C THR A 51 56.65 14.95 -1.42
N ARG A 52 57.21 13.72 -1.41
CA ARG A 52 58.48 13.37 -2.10
C ARG A 52 58.40 11.94 -2.65
N PRO A 53 59.02 11.64 -3.82
CA PRO A 53 58.92 10.33 -4.44
C PRO A 53 59.93 9.35 -3.81
N VAL A 54 59.47 8.15 -3.43
CA VAL A 54 60.32 7.05 -3.01
C VAL A 54 59.86 5.78 -3.72
N THR A 55 60.75 5.25 -4.56
CA THR A 55 60.70 3.94 -5.20
C THR A 55 60.86 2.81 -4.17
N GLY A 56 59.96 1.84 -4.13
CA GLY A 56 60.02 0.63 -3.29
C GLY A 56 58.77 -0.26 -3.44
N PRO A 57 58.84 -1.59 -3.16
CA PRO A 57 58.23 -2.63 -3.99
C PRO A 57 56.74 -2.90 -3.74
N GLY A 58 56.09 -3.45 -4.77
CA GLY A 58 54.64 -3.52 -4.94
C GLY A 58 53.82 -4.11 -3.80
N ARG A 59 52.76 -3.39 -3.44
CA ARG A 59 51.57 -3.93 -2.78
C ARG A 59 50.43 -3.96 -3.80
N LYS A 60 49.87 -5.15 -4.03
CA LYS A 60 48.65 -5.36 -4.82
C LYS A 60 47.55 -4.42 -4.31
N ALA A 61 46.88 -3.75 -5.24
CA ALA A 61 45.65 -3.02 -4.98
C ALA A 61 44.65 -3.93 -4.24
N PRO A 62 43.91 -3.42 -3.24
CA PRO A 62 42.75 -4.14 -2.73
C PRO A 62 41.79 -4.27 -3.91
N THR A 63 41.49 -5.51 -4.27
CA THR A 63 40.38 -5.83 -5.17
C THR A 63 39.15 -5.14 -4.62
N ALA A 64 38.54 -4.29 -5.45
CA ALA A 64 37.21 -3.80 -5.20
C ALA A 64 36.30 -5.03 -5.11
N ASP A 65 35.97 -5.44 -3.89
CA ASP A 65 34.79 -6.27 -3.66
C ASP A 65 33.60 -5.42 -4.07
N THR A 66 33.25 -5.53 -5.35
CA THR A 66 31.90 -5.27 -5.85
C THR A 66 30.99 -6.24 -5.12
N THR A 67 30.61 -5.90 -3.89
CA THR A 67 29.39 -6.38 -3.27
C THR A 67 28.25 -5.76 -4.08
N ALA A 68 27.95 -6.40 -5.20
CA ALA A 68 26.66 -6.25 -5.86
C ALA A 68 25.59 -6.46 -4.80
N ALA A 69 24.58 -5.57 -4.78
CA ALA A 69 23.43 -5.71 -3.89
C ALA A 69 22.95 -7.17 -3.92
N THR A 70 23.02 -7.84 -2.77
CA THR A 70 22.35 -9.13 -2.56
C THR A 70 20.92 -8.97 -3.05
N GLY A 71 20.51 -9.77 -4.05
CA GLY A 71 19.32 -9.52 -4.85
C GLY A 71 18.02 -9.38 -4.03
N LEU A 72 16.95 -8.97 -4.74
CA LEU A 72 15.55 -8.71 -4.36
C LEU A 72 14.81 -9.70 -3.41
N GLY A 73 15.50 -10.48 -2.58
CA GLY A 73 14.90 -11.50 -1.72
C GLY A 73 14.35 -12.69 -2.52
N ARG A 74 13.52 -13.49 -1.85
CA ARG A 74 12.79 -14.61 -2.47
C ARG A 74 11.78 -14.04 -3.47
N LYS A 75 11.78 -14.53 -4.71
CA LYS A 75 10.90 -14.05 -5.80
C LYS A 75 9.76 -15.00 -6.17
N SER A 76 9.68 -16.16 -5.52
CA SER A 76 8.74 -17.22 -5.87
C SER A 76 8.40 -18.09 -4.68
N GLY A 77 7.24 -18.76 -4.78
CA GLY A 77 6.68 -19.60 -3.74
C GLY A 77 5.89 -18.79 -2.70
N LEU A 78 5.51 -19.47 -1.63
CA LEU A 78 4.81 -18.83 -0.51
C LEU A 78 5.81 -18.05 0.34
N LEU A 79 5.44 -16.81 0.68
CA LEU A 79 6.17 -16.03 1.65
C LEU A 79 5.89 -16.59 3.05
N PRO A 80 6.93 -16.87 3.86
CA PRO A 80 6.75 -17.33 5.23
C PRO A 80 6.02 -16.31 6.11
N SER A 81 5.19 -16.78 7.04
CA SER A 81 4.33 -15.94 7.89
C SER A 81 5.13 -15.01 8.80
N GLU A 82 6.34 -15.40 9.21
CA GLU A 82 7.22 -14.57 10.04
C GLU A 82 7.74 -13.29 9.34
N ASN A 83 7.55 -13.21 8.03
CA ASN A 83 7.87 -12.04 7.21
C ASN A 83 6.64 -11.18 6.92
N LEU A 84 5.46 -11.55 7.40
CA LEU A 84 4.24 -10.78 7.22
C LEU A 84 4.11 -9.74 8.34
N VAL A 85 3.79 -8.51 7.97
CA VAL A 85 3.40 -7.44 8.90
C VAL A 85 1.89 -7.48 9.15
N LEU A 86 1.13 -7.76 8.08
CA LEU A 86 -0.30 -8.05 8.14
C LEU A 86 -0.51 -9.52 8.52
N GLU A 87 -0.55 -9.81 9.83
CA GLU A 87 -0.62 -11.17 10.37
C GLU A 87 -1.91 -11.91 10.00
N SER A 88 -3.00 -11.18 9.75
CA SER A 88 -4.28 -11.72 9.30
C SER A 88 -4.26 -12.24 7.85
N ALA A 89 -3.22 -11.93 7.07
CA ALA A 89 -3.09 -12.44 5.72
C ALA A 89 -2.91 -13.97 5.72
N LEU A 90 -3.86 -14.68 5.09
CA LEU A 90 -3.90 -16.14 5.07
C LEU A 90 -2.74 -16.74 4.26
N GLN A 91 -2.34 -16.05 3.19
CA GLN A 91 -1.25 -16.49 2.32
C GLN A 91 -0.74 -15.36 1.43
N VAL A 92 0.58 -15.28 1.24
CA VAL A 92 1.19 -14.46 0.17
C VAL A 92 1.91 -15.38 -0.81
N ASN A 93 1.48 -15.39 -2.07
CA ASN A 93 2.02 -16.23 -3.13
C ASN A 93 2.83 -15.40 -4.13
N LEU A 94 4.16 -15.43 -4.00
CA LEU A 94 5.07 -14.65 -4.85
C LEU A 94 5.12 -15.14 -6.30
N SER A 95 4.75 -16.40 -6.54
CA SER A 95 4.69 -16.95 -7.89
C SER A 95 3.44 -16.52 -8.66
N LYS A 96 2.32 -16.30 -7.94
CA LYS A 96 1.05 -15.85 -8.53
C LYS A 96 0.81 -14.35 -8.36
N GLU A 97 1.69 -13.68 -7.63
CA GLU A 97 1.58 -12.26 -7.27
C GLU A 97 0.32 -11.91 -6.47
N THR A 98 -0.16 -12.87 -5.66
CA THR A 98 -1.41 -12.71 -4.90
C THR A 98 -1.18 -12.69 -3.40
N VAL A 99 -1.99 -11.90 -2.70
CA VAL A 99 -2.24 -12.05 -1.26
C VAL A 99 -3.67 -12.53 -1.07
N ARG A 100 -3.84 -13.52 -0.19
CA ARG A 100 -5.14 -14.01 0.25
C ARG A 100 -5.47 -13.38 1.59
N LEU A 101 -6.59 -12.66 1.66
CA LEU A 101 -7.05 -11.98 2.87
C LEU A 101 -8.40 -12.54 3.32
N PRO A 102 -8.69 -12.51 4.63
CA PRO A 102 -10.03 -12.73 5.15
C PRO A 102 -11.01 -11.74 4.53
N LEU A 103 -12.20 -12.21 4.18
CA LEU A 103 -13.26 -11.40 3.57
C LEU A 103 -14.48 -11.37 4.49
N TYR A 104 -14.96 -10.17 4.78
CA TYR A 104 -16.04 -9.94 5.74
C TYR A 104 -17.29 -9.39 5.04
N PRO A 105 -18.50 -9.82 5.45
CA PRO A 105 -19.75 -9.31 4.91
C PRO A 105 -20.12 -7.98 5.57
N GLY A 106 -20.65 -7.06 4.76
CA GLY A 106 -21.27 -5.82 5.19
C GLY A 106 -22.52 -5.52 4.37
N LYS A 107 -23.16 -4.40 4.68
CA LYS A 107 -24.29 -3.85 3.91
C LYS A 107 -24.07 -2.38 3.62
N ALA A 108 -24.43 -1.94 2.43
CA ALA A 108 -24.48 -0.53 2.08
C ALA A 108 -25.71 -0.29 1.24
N ASN A 109 -26.54 0.70 1.60
CA ASN A 109 -27.77 1.04 0.86
C ASN A 109 -28.71 -0.16 0.62
N GLY A 110 -28.75 -1.12 1.56
CA GLY A 110 -29.56 -2.34 1.44
C GLY A 110 -28.98 -3.44 0.54
N GLN A 111 -27.79 -3.23 -0.04
CA GLN A 111 -27.05 -4.22 -0.82
C GLN A 111 -25.93 -4.85 0.01
N THR A 112 -25.67 -6.14 -0.20
CA THR A 112 -24.50 -6.83 0.34
C THR A 112 -23.22 -6.20 -0.21
N VAL A 113 -22.24 -5.96 0.65
CA VAL A 113 -20.88 -5.57 0.27
C VAL A 113 -19.88 -6.46 0.97
N TRP A 114 -18.70 -6.59 0.40
CA TRP A 114 -17.63 -7.41 0.95
C TRP A 114 -16.40 -6.56 1.15
N TYR A 115 -15.86 -6.57 2.36
CA TYR A 115 -14.72 -5.74 2.74
C TYR A 115 -13.61 -6.58 3.35
N ILE A 116 -12.40 -6.05 3.27
CA ILE A 116 -11.22 -6.58 3.98
C ILE A 116 -10.89 -5.65 5.13
N LEU A 117 -10.22 -6.14 6.17
CA LEU A 117 -9.76 -5.34 7.30
C LEU A 117 -8.23 -5.41 7.35
N VAL A 118 -7.56 -4.26 7.21
CA VAL A 118 -6.11 -4.24 7.00
C VAL A 118 -5.34 -3.41 8.02
N ASP A 119 -5.98 -2.42 8.66
CA ASP A 119 -5.34 -1.57 9.66
C ASP A 119 -6.32 -1.13 10.76
N ALA A 120 -5.77 -0.79 11.93
CA ALA A 120 -6.49 -0.10 13.00
C ALA A 120 -5.62 1.01 13.64
N SER A 121 -6.27 2.08 14.09
CA SER A 121 -5.61 3.20 14.78
C SER A 121 -5.24 2.89 16.23
N ASP A 122 -5.76 1.80 16.79
CA ASP A 122 -5.52 1.36 18.17
C ASP A 122 -4.65 0.10 18.16
N ALA A 123 -3.64 0.05 19.05
CA ALA A 123 -2.65 -1.03 19.05
C ALA A 123 -3.21 -2.35 19.58
N GLY A 124 -4.11 -2.31 20.58
CA GLY A 124 -4.70 -3.52 21.15
C GLY A 124 -5.64 -4.17 20.15
N LEU A 125 -6.51 -3.37 19.53
CA LEU A 125 -7.42 -3.84 18.50
C LEU A 125 -6.69 -4.32 17.25
N ALA A 126 -5.62 -3.62 16.83
CA ALA A 126 -4.79 -4.08 15.73
C ALA A 126 -4.20 -5.47 16.01
N HIS A 127 -3.68 -5.68 17.23
CA HIS A 127 -3.12 -6.96 17.65
C HIS A 127 -4.18 -8.07 17.70
N ASP A 128 -5.33 -7.81 18.32
CA ASP A 128 -6.41 -8.81 18.47
C ASP A 128 -6.98 -9.24 17.11
N LEU A 129 -6.99 -8.35 16.13
CA LEU A 129 -7.49 -8.60 14.77
C LEU A 129 -6.39 -9.10 13.81
N GLY A 130 -5.12 -9.08 14.23
CA GLY A 130 -3.98 -9.40 13.35
C GLY A 130 -3.78 -8.40 12.20
N VAL A 131 -4.26 -7.17 12.33
CA VAL A 131 -4.13 -6.11 11.32
C VAL A 131 -3.00 -5.15 11.66
N ASN A 132 -2.54 -4.33 10.70
CA ASN A 132 -1.44 -3.42 11.00
C ASN A 132 -1.88 -2.35 12.01
N TYR A 133 -1.00 -2.04 12.96
CA TYR A 133 -1.19 -0.88 13.80
C TYR A 133 -0.74 0.38 13.06
N ALA A 134 -1.70 1.26 12.74
CA ALA A 134 -1.49 2.50 12.01
C ALA A 134 -1.99 3.71 12.83
N PRO A 135 -1.21 4.22 13.80
CA PRO A 135 -1.65 5.29 14.70
C PRO A 135 -2.03 6.59 13.98
N LYS A 136 -1.43 6.86 12.81
CA LYS A 136 -1.76 8.01 11.97
C LYS A 136 -3.21 8.01 11.47
N LEU A 137 -3.88 6.85 11.45
CA LEU A 137 -5.31 6.78 11.10
C LEU A 137 -6.19 7.57 12.07
N ALA A 138 -5.78 7.77 13.32
CA ALA A 138 -6.51 8.62 14.25
C ALA A 138 -6.62 10.08 13.76
N ASN A 139 -5.70 10.53 12.90
CA ASN A 139 -5.67 11.89 12.36
C ASN A 139 -6.47 12.06 11.07
N ILE A 140 -7.00 10.98 10.46
CA ILE A 140 -7.56 11.01 9.10
C ILE A 140 -8.76 11.98 8.99
N GLY A 141 -9.52 12.14 10.07
CA GLY A 141 -10.68 13.03 10.14
C GLY A 141 -10.33 14.51 10.37
N ILE A 142 -9.07 14.85 10.68
CA ILE A 142 -8.67 16.24 10.96
C ILE A 142 -8.80 17.07 9.68
N GLY A 143 -9.80 17.95 9.64
CA GLY A 143 -10.08 18.78 8.45
C GLY A 143 -10.71 18.03 7.27
N CYS A 144 -11.07 16.75 7.47
CA CYS A 144 -11.70 15.92 6.45
C CYS A 144 -12.72 14.95 7.10
N PRO A 145 -13.88 15.44 7.58
CA PRO A 145 -14.91 14.57 8.13
C PRO A 145 -15.39 13.50 7.13
N GLU A 146 -15.42 13.82 5.83
CA GLU A 146 -15.77 12.89 4.76
C GLU A 146 -14.70 11.82 4.46
N CYS A 147 -13.49 11.96 5.01
CA CYS A 147 -12.46 10.92 4.92
C CYS A 147 -12.76 9.76 5.89
N ILE A 148 -13.73 9.91 6.80
CA ILE A 148 -14.19 8.84 7.68
C ILE A 148 -15.65 8.54 7.36
N GLN A 149 -15.92 7.26 7.18
CA GLN A 149 -17.27 6.75 7.09
C GLN A 149 -17.71 6.23 8.46
N THR A 150 -18.71 6.88 9.07
CA THR A 150 -19.33 6.32 10.29
C THR A 150 -20.19 5.12 9.91
N VAL A 151 -20.02 4.02 10.65
CA VAL A 151 -20.72 2.75 10.40
C VAL A 151 -21.40 2.25 11.67
N THR A 152 -22.41 1.41 11.52
CA THR A 152 -23.03 0.67 12.64
C THR A 152 -22.73 -0.82 12.53
N LEU A 153 -22.84 -1.52 13.66
CA LEU A 153 -22.71 -2.98 13.71
C LEU A 153 -24.06 -3.61 13.92
N GLU A 154 -24.37 -4.65 13.16
CA GLU A 154 -25.50 -5.50 13.47
C GLU A 154 -25.22 -6.26 14.77
N ALA A 155 -26.25 -6.35 15.63
CA ALA A 155 -26.21 -7.13 16.87
C ALA A 155 -27.21 -8.30 16.83
N PRO A 156 -27.04 -9.25 15.89
CA PRO A 156 -27.94 -10.40 15.81
C PRO A 156 -27.80 -11.28 17.06
N THR A 157 -28.88 -11.98 17.41
CA THR A 157 -28.79 -13.02 18.45
C THR A 157 -27.80 -14.11 18.03
N PRO A 158 -27.19 -14.86 18.96
CA PRO A 158 -26.30 -15.98 18.61
C PRO A 158 -26.95 -17.02 17.67
N LYS A 159 -28.28 -17.16 17.72
CA LYS A 159 -29.05 -18.00 16.79
C LYS A 159 -29.20 -17.38 15.40
N GLY A 160 -29.25 -16.05 15.32
CA GLY A 160 -29.37 -15.30 14.08
C GLY A 160 -28.05 -15.17 13.31
N ASN A 161 -26.91 -15.32 13.97
CA ASN A 161 -25.59 -15.33 13.34
C ASN A 161 -24.65 -16.37 14.01
N PRO A 162 -24.93 -17.68 13.86
CA PRO A 162 -24.19 -18.72 14.54
C PRO A 162 -22.77 -18.81 13.97
N PHE A 163 -21.77 -18.45 14.79
CA PHE A 163 -20.35 -18.45 14.41
C PHE A 163 -20.03 -17.59 13.16
N GLY A 164 -20.87 -16.62 12.82
CA GLY A 164 -20.58 -15.71 11.73
C GLY A 164 -19.90 -14.43 12.22
N PRO A 165 -19.20 -13.71 11.32
CA PRO A 165 -18.61 -12.42 11.64
C PRO A 165 -19.69 -11.37 11.91
N ALA A 166 -19.32 -10.29 12.61
CA ALA A 166 -20.19 -9.12 12.71
C ALA A 166 -20.40 -8.51 11.32
N VAL A 167 -21.64 -8.09 11.04
CA VAL A 167 -21.99 -7.41 9.78
C VAL A 167 -21.92 -5.91 10.03
N ILE A 168 -21.17 -5.20 9.18
CA ILE A 168 -21.05 -3.74 9.23
C ILE A 168 -22.07 -3.12 8.28
N ASP A 169 -22.83 -2.15 8.77
CA ASP A 169 -23.66 -1.27 7.95
C ASP A 169 -22.89 0.00 7.58
N PHE A 170 -22.48 0.06 6.32
CA PHE A 170 -21.75 1.14 5.68
C PHE A 170 -22.71 2.25 5.21
N ALA A 171 -22.40 3.51 5.55
CA ALA A 171 -23.11 4.69 5.02
C ALA A 171 -23.06 4.86 3.48
N GLY A 172 -22.02 4.36 2.81
CA GLY A 172 -21.84 4.39 1.36
C GLY A 172 -20.97 3.22 0.88
N ALA A 173 -20.96 3.00 -0.43
CA ALA A 173 -20.17 1.97 -1.10
C ALA A 173 -19.54 2.52 -2.38
N PRO A 174 -18.44 1.92 -2.87
CA PRO A 174 -17.87 2.26 -4.15
C PRO A 174 -18.75 1.75 -5.31
N ASP A 175 -18.68 2.44 -6.44
CA ASP A 175 -19.16 1.98 -7.72
C ASP A 175 -17.99 1.38 -8.52
N PHE A 176 -18.09 0.09 -8.82
CA PHE A 176 -17.11 -0.68 -9.59
C PHE A 176 -17.48 -0.81 -11.07
N SER A 177 -18.64 -0.31 -11.49
CA SER A 177 -19.08 -0.40 -12.88
C SER A 177 -18.27 0.41 -13.91
N PRO A 178 -17.56 1.52 -13.55
CA PRO A 178 -16.74 2.23 -14.51
C PRO A 178 -15.59 1.38 -15.06
N THR A 179 -15.32 1.53 -16.37
CA THR A 179 -14.15 0.89 -16.96
C THR A 179 -12.92 1.76 -16.78
N ARG A 180 -11.87 1.19 -16.18
CA ARG A 180 -10.58 1.87 -16.03
C ARG A 180 -9.98 2.20 -17.40
N VAL A 181 -9.56 3.44 -17.58
CA VAL A 181 -8.84 3.91 -18.77
C VAL A 181 -7.41 4.28 -18.38
N ALA A 182 -6.44 3.79 -19.13
CA ALA A 182 -5.06 4.21 -19.01
C ALA A 182 -4.35 4.13 -20.36
N THR A 183 -4.44 5.21 -21.13
CA THR A 183 -3.85 5.29 -22.47
C THR A 183 -2.44 5.87 -22.40
N PRO A 184 -1.41 5.12 -22.81
CA PRO A 184 -0.04 5.62 -22.88
C PRO A 184 0.07 6.91 -23.70
N GLY A 185 0.91 7.84 -23.25
CA GLY A 185 1.31 9.00 -24.05
C GLY A 185 2.34 8.65 -25.13
N PRO A 186 2.77 9.63 -25.96
CA PRO A 186 3.76 9.39 -27.02
C PRO A 186 5.07 8.75 -26.54
N THR A 187 5.46 9.05 -25.30
CA THR A 187 6.66 8.51 -24.64
C THR A 187 6.33 7.45 -23.58
N GLY A 188 5.10 6.93 -23.55
CA GLY A 188 4.57 6.06 -22.49
C GLY A 188 3.94 6.85 -21.35
N PHE A 189 4.69 7.79 -20.76
CA PHE A 189 4.22 8.68 -19.70
C PHE A 189 4.61 10.15 -20.01
N PRO A 190 3.80 11.17 -19.65
CA PRO A 190 2.49 11.10 -18.99
C PRO A 190 1.44 10.35 -19.83
N LEU A 191 0.41 9.80 -19.18
CA LEU A 191 -0.70 9.15 -19.87
C LEU A 191 -1.44 10.19 -20.74
N ALA A 192 -1.85 9.79 -21.95
CA ALA A 192 -2.64 10.64 -22.84
C ALA A 192 -4.09 10.79 -22.36
N ALA A 193 -4.64 9.72 -21.76
CA ALA A 193 -5.96 9.70 -21.15
C ALA A 193 -5.95 8.73 -19.97
N PHE A 194 -6.69 9.07 -18.91
CA PHE A 194 -6.86 8.18 -17.76
C PHE A 194 -8.22 8.41 -17.09
N ALA A 195 -8.82 7.33 -16.59
CA ALA A 195 -10.05 7.35 -15.80
C ALA A 195 -10.05 6.16 -14.82
N PRO A 196 -10.38 6.36 -13.53
CA PRO A 196 -10.47 5.26 -12.55
C PRO A 196 -11.54 4.22 -12.94
N GLY A 197 -11.31 2.95 -12.62
CA GLY A 197 -12.31 1.88 -12.78
C GLY A 197 -13.27 1.79 -11.60
N ALA A 198 -12.78 2.11 -10.40
CA ALA A 198 -13.59 2.15 -9.19
C ALA A 198 -13.69 3.60 -8.67
N ILE A 199 -14.89 4.05 -8.30
CA ILE A 199 -15.12 5.42 -7.82
C ILE A 199 -15.95 5.37 -6.53
N ALA A 200 -15.59 6.18 -5.54
CA ALA A 200 -16.38 6.33 -4.32
C ALA A 200 -17.81 6.79 -4.62
N GLY A 201 -18.79 6.02 -4.17
CA GLY A 201 -20.18 6.48 -4.12
C GLY A 201 -20.40 7.50 -3.00
N PRO A 202 -21.60 8.13 -2.94
CA PRO A 202 -21.93 9.06 -1.88
C PRO A 202 -21.74 8.45 -0.49
N GLY A 203 -21.01 9.15 0.38
CA GLY A 203 -20.77 8.73 1.77
C GLY A 203 -19.74 7.60 1.95
N TYR A 204 -19.11 7.12 0.87
CA TYR A 204 -18.08 6.08 0.96
C TYR A 204 -16.72 6.65 1.37
N SER A 205 -16.10 6.00 2.34
CA SER A 205 -14.67 6.06 2.62
C SER A 205 -14.18 4.67 3.05
N PRO A 206 -12.99 4.23 2.63
CA PRO A 206 -12.41 2.98 3.13
C PRO A 206 -12.07 3.04 4.63
N PHE A 207 -11.95 4.25 5.20
CA PHE A 207 -11.69 4.42 6.63
C PHE A 207 -13.00 4.52 7.38
N ILE A 208 -13.23 3.58 8.28
CA ILE A 208 -14.47 3.49 9.05
C ILE A 208 -14.26 3.85 10.50
N ARG A 209 -15.32 4.37 11.11
CA ARG A 209 -15.46 4.52 12.55
C ARG A 209 -16.79 3.92 12.98
N ILE A 210 -16.75 2.97 13.90
CA ILE A 210 -17.98 2.42 14.48
C ILE A 210 -18.62 3.51 15.34
N GLU A 211 -19.92 3.73 15.18
CA GLU A 211 -20.68 4.71 15.95
C GLU A 211 -20.45 4.53 17.46
N GLY A 212 -20.08 5.62 18.14
CA GLY A 212 -19.75 5.60 19.58
C GLY A 212 -18.31 5.22 19.92
N SER A 213 -17.46 4.93 18.94
CA SER A 213 -16.01 4.71 19.10
C SER A 213 -15.19 5.80 18.41
N GLU A 214 -14.00 6.11 18.92
CA GLU A 214 -13.04 7.00 18.25
C GLU A 214 -12.04 6.25 17.37
N VAL A 215 -12.01 4.91 17.46
CA VAL A 215 -11.07 4.07 16.71
C VAL A 215 -11.41 4.11 15.23
N VAL A 216 -10.38 4.29 14.42
CA VAL A 216 -10.47 4.27 12.96
C VAL A 216 -9.88 2.97 12.44
N TYR A 217 -10.61 2.30 11.57
CA TYR A 217 -10.16 1.10 10.88
C TYR A 217 -10.04 1.36 9.39
N SER A 218 -9.09 0.69 8.73
CA SER A 218 -9.05 0.60 7.27
C SER A 218 -9.81 -0.65 6.84
N ALA A 219 -11.02 -0.43 6.32
CA ALA A 219 -11.99 -1.46 5.96
C ALA A 219 -12.51 -1.29 4.52
N PRO A 220 -11.62 -1.31 3.50
CA PRO A 220 -12.02 -1.07 2.12
C PRO A 220 -12.97 -2.15 1.60
N ILE A 221 -14.02 -1.71 0.92
CA ILE A 221 -14.93 -2.60 0.19
C ILE A 221 -14.23 -3.04 -1.09
N VAL A 222 -14.21 -4.35 -1.35
CA VAL A 222 -13.56 -4.98 -2.50
C VAL A 222 -14.54 -5.64 -3.48
N ALA A 223 -15.80 -5.84 -3.07
CA ALA A 223 -16.85 -6.32 -3.96
C ALA A 223 -18.26 -5.90 -3.49
N THR A 224 -19.21 -5.86 -4.41
CA THR A 224 -20.62 -5.57 -4.13
C THR A 224 -21.56 -6.64 -4.70
N GLY A 225 -22.68 -6.86 -4.01
CA GLY A 225 -23.68 -7.88 -4.34
C GLY A 225 -23.38 -9.28 -3.80
N ASP A 226 -24.26 -10.22 -4.14
CA ASP A 226 -24.21 -11.63 -3.69
C ASP A 226 -23.51 -12.56 -4.70
N GLY A 227 -22.85 -11.99 -5.71
CA GLY A 227 -22.24 -12.69 -6.82
C GLY A 227 -23.21 -12.99 -8.00
N PRO A 228 -22.72 -13.58 -9.09
CA PRO A 228 -21.31 -13.91 -9.35
C PRO A 228 -20.41 -12.68 -9.35
N PHE A 229 -19.17 -12.83 -8.90
CA PHE A 229 -18.19 -11.75 -8.86
C PHE A 229 -17.39 -11.74 -10.16
N ASP A 230 -17.48 -10.62 -10.88
CA ASP A 230 -16.75 -10.39 -12.11
C ASP A 230 -15.35 -9.87 -11.78
N VAL A 231 -14.36 -10.75 -11.87
CA VAL A 231 -12.93 -10.46 -11.64
C VAL A 231 -12.16 -10.27 -12.94
N GLU A 232 -12.85 -10.33 -14.09
CA GLU A 232 -12.25 -10.14 -15.41
C GLU A 232 -12.51 -8.71 -15.92
N HIS A 233 -13.77 -8.24 -15.84
CA HIS A 233 -14.15 -6.88 -16.23
C HIS A 233 -14.44 -5.97 -15.02
N HIS A 234 -14.37 -6.51 -13.81
CA HIS A 234 -14.47 -5.77 -12.54
C HIS A 234 -15.77 -4.98 -12.34
N THR A 235 -16.87 -5.36 -12.98
CA THR A 235 -18.15 -4.63 -12.87
C THR A 235 -18.73 -4.54 -11.46
N ASN A 236 -18.35 -5.47 -10.56
CA ASN A 236 -18.77 -5.50 -9.16
C ASN A 236 -17.63 -5.88 -8.19
N THR A 237 -16.37 -5.73 -8.61
CA THR A 237 -15.18 -5.98 -7.79
C THR A 237 -14.13 -4.89 -7.99
N GLY A 238 -13.23 -4.70 -7.04
CA GLY A 238 -12.08 -3.80 -7.24
C GLY A 238 -11.12 -4.33 -8.30
N ASP A 239 -10.47 -3.42 -9.04
CA ASP A 239 -9.58 -3.70 -10.18
C ASP A 239 -8.38 -4.65 -9.88
N ARG A 240 -8.09 -4.96 -8.62
CA ARG A 240 -7.02 -5.89 -8.20
C ARG A 240 -7.52 -7.21 -7.64
N VAL A 241 -8.84 -7.43 -7.57
CA VAL A 241 -9.42 -8.67 -7.09
C VAL A 241 -9.26 -9.75 -8.15
N LEU A 242 -8.64 -10.88 -7.80
CA LEU A 242 -8.39 -11.99 -8.73
C LEU A 242 -9.30 -13.20 -8.46
N GLY A 243 -9.94 -13.24 -7.30
CA GLY A 243 -10.86 -14.31 -6.94
C GLY A 243 -11.49 -14.07 -5.58
N ILE A 244 -12.75 -14.46 -5.44
CA ILE A 244 -13.50 -14.40 -4.19
C ILE A 244 -14.06 -15.78 -3.89
N HIS A 245 -13.94 -16.17 -2.63
CA HIS A 245 -14.60 -17.35 -2.08
C HIS A 245 -15.49 -16.93 -0.92
N ILE A 246 -16.78 -17.23 -1.04
CA ILE A 246 -17.73 -17.08 0.06
C ILE A 246 -17.90 -18.44 0.72
N ALA A 247 -17.54 -18.52 2.00
CA ALA A 247 -17.75 -19.72 2.78
C ALA A 247 -19.25 -19.99 2.96
N PRO A 248 -19.69 -21.26 2.86
CA PRO A 248 -21.04 -21.62 3.28
C PRO A 248 -21.15 -21.51 4.81
N PRO A 249 -22.38 -21.60 5.36
CA PRO A 249 -22.57 -21.64 6.81
C PRO A 249 -21.68 -22.68 7.48
N SER A 250 -20.97 -22.25 8.51
CA SER A 250 -20.05 -23.10 9.28
C SER A 250 -20.82 -24.21 10.02
N PRO A 251 -20.47 -25.50 9.83
CA PRO A 251 -21.02 -26.57 10.66
C PRO A 251 -20.45 -26.48 12.08
N ALA A 252 -21.15 -27.10 13.04
CA ALA A 252 -20.71 -27.10 14.44
C ALA A 252 -19.27 -27.61 14.60
N GLY A 253 -18.44 -26.84 15.31
CA GLY A 253 -17.03 -27.17 15.56
C GLY A 253 -16.08 -26.91 14.40
N LYS A 254 -16.52 -26.27 13.31
CA LYS A 254 -15.66 -25.77 12.24
C LYS A 254 -15.91 -24.28 12.03
N PHE A 255 -14.87 -23.58 11.58
CA PHE A 255 -14.98 -22.19 11.15
C PHE A 255 -14.55 -22.15 9.69
N LEU A 256 -15.51 -21.89 8.79
CA LEU A 256 -15.26 -21.70 7.38
C LEU A 256 -15.18 -20.21 7.12
N GLU A 257 -14.08 -19.78 6.50
CA GLU A 257 -13.78 -18.37 6.26
C GLU A 257 -13.94 -18.04 4.78
N SER A 258 -14.64 -16.94 4.51
CA SER A 258 -14.61 -16.30 3.22
C SER A 258 -13.26 -15.61 3.02
N TRP A 259 -12.77 -15.60 1.79
CA TRP A 259 -11.48 -14.99 1.47
C TRP A 259 -11.48 -14.36 0.08
N VAL A 260 -10.55 -13.44 -0.14
CA VAL A 260 -10.30 -12.80 -1.42
C VAL A 260 -8.82 -12.90 -1.78
N ASP A 261 -8.53 -13.22 -3.03
CA ASP A 261 -7.19 -13.13 -3.61
C ASP A 261 -7.06 -11.75 -4.28
N ILE A 262 -6.07 -10.96 -3.86
CA ILE A 262 -5.78 -9.62 -4.38
C ILE A 262 -4.38 -9.59 -4.99
N LEU A 263 -4.23 -8.97 -6.15
CA LEU A 263 -2.94 -8.69 -6.77
C LEU A 263 -2.15 -7.71 -5.89
N PHE A 264 -0.96 -8.11 -5.41
CA PHE A 264 -0.09 -7.20 -4.67
C PHE A 264 0.83 -6.41 -5.60
N ILE A 265 1.42 -5.33 -5.09
CA ILE A 265 2.47 -4.57 -5.76
C ILE A 265 3.83 -4.92 -5.16
N LYS A 266 4.87 -4.95 -5.99
CA LYS A 266 6.26 -5.07 -5.56
C LYS A 266 6.85 -3.68 -5.39
N GLY A 267 7.44 -3.43 -4.23
CA GLY A 267 8.02 -2.13 -3.88
C GLY A 267 9.36 -2.26 -3.20
N PHE A 268 9.86 -1.11 -2.76
CA PHE A 268 11.03 -1.00 -1.92
C PHE A 268 10.74 -0.03 -0.80
N ASP A 269 11.10 -0.42 0.42
CA ASP A 269 11.04 0.44 1.60
C ASP A 269 12.30 0.23 2.45
N ALA A 270 12.86 1.33 2.98
CA ALA A 270 14.09 1.34 3.78
C ALA A 270 15.25 0.49 3.20
N GLY A 271 15.37 0.41 1.87
CA GLY A 271 16.40 -0.38 1.18
C GLY A 271 16.10 -1.89 1.09
N GLN A 272 14.93 -2.33 1.56
CA GLN A 272 14.46 -3.71 1.49
C GLN A 272 13.38 -3.86 0.42
N PRO A 273 13.36 -4.98 -0.33
CA PRO A 273 12.24 -5.32 -1.18
C PRO A 273 11.03 -5.64 -0.32
N ILE A 274 9.89 -5.06 -0.67
CA ILE A 274 8.61 -5.30 -0.01
C ILE A 274 7.55 -5.72 -1.03
N VAL A 275 6.50 -6.36 -0.54
CA VAL A 275 5.22 -6.42 -1.26
C VAL A 275 4.19 -5.66 -0.46
N TYR A 276 3.27 -4.99 -1.12
CA TYR A 276 2.23 -4.20 -0.48
C TYR A 276 0.91 -4.32 -1.25
N ILE A 277 -0.18 -3.95 -0.61
CA ILE A 277 -1.46 -3.70 -1.27
C ILE A 277 -1.79 -2.22 -1.18
N SER A 278 -2.47 -1.73 -2.21
CA SER A 278 -3.18 -0.46 -2.18
C SER A 278 -4.64 -0.74 -2.46
N THR A 279 -5.56 -0.05 -1.79
CA THR A 279 -7.01 -0.26 -1.98
C THR A 279 -7.76 0.99 -2.45
N ASP A 280 -7.27 2.18 -2.09
CA ASP A 280 -7.94 3.45 -2.37
C ASP A 280 -6.93 4.59 -2.57
N ALA A 281 -7.30 5.61 -3.35
CA ALA A 281 -6.50 6.80 -3.57
C ALA A 281 -7.33 8.09 -3.71
N GLY A 282 -6.79 9.20 -3.20
CA GLY A 282 -7.42 10.52 -3.28
C GLY A 282 -7.31 11.24 -4.63
N GLN A 283 -6.39 10.80 -5.49
CA GLN A 283 -6.08 11.42 -6.78
C GLN A 283 -6.41 10.47 -7.93
N PRO A 284 -7.05 10.93 -9.02
CA PRO A 284 -7.55 10.05 -10.08
C PRO A 284 -6.43 9.36 -10.86
N LEU A 285 -5.32 10.06 -11.14
CA LEU A 285 -4.16 9.45 -11.80
C LEU A 285 -3.55 8.35 -10.93
N THR A 286 -3.43 8.60 -9.63
CA THR A 286 -2.93 7.60 -8.68
C THR A 286 -3.88 6.41 -8.61
N ALA A 287 -5.19 6.64 -8.56
CA ALA A 287 -6.19 5.58 -8.58
C ALA A 287 -6.06 4.68 -9.82
N VAL A 288 -5.76 5.27 -10.98
CA VAL A 288 -5.51 4.52 -12.21
C VAL A 288 -4.19 3.74 -12.15
N LEU A 289 -3.09 4.37 -11.75
CA LEU A 289 -1.78 3.71 -11.72
C LEU A 289 -1.74 2.58 -10.68
N GLU A 290 -2.40 2.79 -9.57
CA GLU A 290 -2.56 1.80 -8.51
C GLU A 290 -3.77 0.90 -8.71
N ARG A 291 -4.59 0.99 -9.75
CA ARG A 291 -5.78 0.10 -9.90
C ARG A 291 -6.62 0.01 -8.60
N VAL A 292 -6.90 1.17 -8.00
CA VAL A 292 -7.61 1.28 -6.72
C VAL A 292 -8.85 2.16 -6.85
N THR A 293 -9.72 2.09 -5.84
CA THR A 293 -10.89 2.96 -5.74
C THR A 293 -10.49 4.42 -5.63
N TYR A 294 -11.01 5.25 -6.52
CA TYR A 294 -10.85 6.69 -6.46
C TYR A 294 -11.81 7.28 -5.43
N VAL A 295 -11.25 7.84 -4.35
CA VAL A 295 -11.99 8.42 -3.24
C VAL A 295 -11.60 9.90 -3.10
N PRO A 296 -12.27 10.84 -3.80
CA PRO A 296 -11.86 12.25 -3.87
C PRO A 296 -11.66 12.92 -2.50
N ALA A 297 -12.45 12.51 -1.49
CA ALA A 297 -12.34 12.97 -0.12
C ALA A 297 -10.92 12.83 0.44
N LEU A 298 -10.24 11.72 0.13
CA LEU A 298 -8.91 11.41 0.65
C LEU A 298 -7.82 12.41 0.21
N ASP A 299 -8.07 13.23 -0.82
CA ASP A 299 -7.17 14.32 -1.17
C ASP A 299 -7.10 15.43 -0.12
N LYS A 300 -8.06 15.47 0.80
CA LYS A 300 -8.13 16.44 1.91
C LYS A 300 -7.61 15.87 3.23
N ALA A 301 -7.20 14.60 3.26
CA ALA A 301 -6.64 13.95 4.45
C ALA A 301 -5.50 14.77 5.06
N ALA A 302 -5.40 14.81 6.38
CA ALA A 302 -4.52 15.72 7.09
C ALA A 302 -3.03 15.55 6.68
N TYR A 303 -2.38 16.64 6.26
CA TYR A 303 -0.95 16.69 5.91
C TYR A 303 -0.27 17.85 6.65
N ASN A 304 -0.61 18.01 7.92
CA ASN A 304 -0.12 19.12 8.72
C ASN A 304 1.38 19.00 8.92
N GLY A 305 2.17 19.95 8.40
CA GLY A 305 3.62 20.02 8.63
C GLY A 305 4.47 19.02 7.84
N GLY A 306 3.86 18.18 6.99
CA GLY A 306 4.54 17.10 6.27
C GLY A 306 3.96 15.73 6.61
N ASP A 307 4.56 14.67 6.09
CA ASP A 307 4.15 13.30 6.38
C ASP A 307 4.51 12.90 7.81
N ASP A 308 5.72 13.22 8.28
CA ASP A 308 6.25 12.82 9.60
C ASP A 308 5.81 13.72 10.77
N PHE A 309 4.88 14.64 10.55
CA PHE A 309 4.46 15.60 11.58
C PHE A 309 3.25 15.14 12.40
N LEU A 310 3.14 15.68 13.61
CA LEU A 310 1.96 15.50 14.47
C LEU A 310 0.70 15.99 13.75
N GLY A 311 -0.34 15.16 13.74
CA GLY A 311 -1.59 15.49 13.07
C GLY A 311 -1.58 15.27 11.55
N SER A 312 -0.54 14.62 11.02
CA SER A 312 -0.57 14.04 9.68
C SER A 312 -1.25 12.67 9.71
N SER A 313 -2.03 12.39 8.68
CA SER A 313 -2.63 11.10 8.39
C SER A 313 -2.09 10.49 7.09
N ARG A 314 -1.00 11.05 6.53
CA ARG A 314 -0.41 10.60 5.28
C ARG A 314 0.97 9.97 5.51
N GLU A 315 1.28 9.02 4.64
CA GLU A 315 2.63 8.52 4.39
C GLU A 315 3.00 8.73 2.92
N ARG A 316 4.31 8.75 2.61
CA ARG A 316 4.80 8.94 1.25
C ARG A 316 4.92 7.61 0.51
N LEU A 317 4.36 7.56 -0.69
CA LEU A 317 4.65 6.54 -1.69
C LEU A 317 5.33 7.20 -2.89
N PHE A 318 6.48 6.66 -3.31
CA PHE A 318 7.24 7.19 -4.43
C PHE A 318 7.06 6.30 -5.68
N GLY A 319 6.42 6.86 -6.69
CA GLY A 319 6.36 6.27 -8.02
C GLY A 319 7.55 6.70 -8.87
N PHE A 320 8.19 5.75 -9.56
CA PHE A 320 9.24 6.06 -10.52
C PHE A 320 8.66 6.11 -11.94
N ILE A 321 8.87 7.22 -12.65
CA ILE A 321 8.45 7.32 -14.05
C ILE A 321 9.39 6.53 -14.96
N ASN A 322 10.69 6.73 -14.74
CA ASN A 322 11.76 6.19 -15.58
C ASN A 322 12.26 4.84 -15.08
N GLY A 323 12.89 4.08 -15.98
CA GLY A 323 13.47 2.79 -15.68
C GLY A 323 13.80 2.03 -16.95
N GLN A 324 14.32 0.81 -16.81
CA GLN A 324 14.44 -0.08 -17.96
C GLN A 324 13.04 -0.49 -18.42
N THR A 325 12.88 -0.76 -19.71
CA THR A 325 11.61 -1.20 -20.31
C THR A 325 11.82 -2.52 -21.06
N GLY A 326 10.73 -3.09 -21.59
CA GLY A 326 10.69 -4.30 -22.40
C GLY A 326 9.94 -5.44 -21.69
N VAL A 327 8.90 -5.97 -22.34
CA VAL A 327 8.06 -7.09 -21.86
C VAL A 327 8.87 -8.30 -21.34
N GLY A 328 10.03 -8.60 -21.94
CA GLY A 328 10.91 -9.70 -21.52
C GLY A 328 12.01 -9.32 -20.52
N ASN A 329 12.13 -8.04 -20.17
CA ASN A 329 13.20 -7.54 -19.32
C ASN A 329 12.83 -7.70 -17.84
N LYS A 330 13.52 -8.61 -17.15
CA LYS A 330 13.34 -8.88 -15.72
C LYS A 330 13.74 -7.72 -14.80
N GLN A 331 14.33 -6.67 -15.34
CA GLN A 331 14.72 -5.44 -14.64
C GLN A 331 13.88 -4.25 -15.09
N ALA A 332 12.81 -4.48 -15.88
CA ALA A 332 11.92 -3.42 -16.30
C ALA A 332 11.16 -2.84 -15.10
N GLN A 333 11.04 -1.51 -15.06
CA GLN A 333 10.47 -0.80 -13.92
C GLN A 333 10.03 0.61 -14.32
N GLY A 334 9.15 1.16 -13.49
CA GLY A 334 8.63 2.53 -13.62
C GLY A 334 7.43 2.66 -14.56
N PHE A 335 6.78 3.81 -14.53
CA PHE A 335 5.51 4.04 -15.24
C PHE A 335 5.66 3.98 -16.76
N VAL A 336 6.83 4.32 -17.32
CA VAL A 336 7.08 4.16 -18.76
C VAL A 336 7.09 2.68 -19.17
N HIS A 337 7.64 1.79 -18.33
CA HIS A 337 7.56 0.33 -18.55
C HIS A 337 6.10 -0.11 -18.52
N LEU A 338 5.35 0.26 -17.46
CA LEU A 338 3.95 -0.12 -17.36
C LEU A 338 3.18 0.30 -18.62
N ALA A 339 3.39 1.54 -19.08
CA ALA A 339 2.78 2.13 -20.27
C ALA A 339 3.15 1.45 -21.59
N LYS A 340 4.44 1.26 -21.85
CA LYS A 340 4.91 0.76 -23.14
C LYS A 340 4.77 -0.74 -23.30
N ASP A 341 4.83 -1.48 -22.20
CA ASP A 341 4.86 -2.94 -22.20
C ASP A 341 3.47 -3.56 -21.94
N GLY A 342 2.41 -2.74 -21.96
CA GLY A 342 1.02 -3.21 -21.92
C GLY A 342 0.53 -3.62 -20.52
N HIS A 343 1.17 -3.11 -19.47
CA HIS A 343 0.79 -3.44 -18.08
C HIS A 343 -0.10 -2.37 -17.43
N VAL A 344 -0.40 -1.26 -18.12
CA VAL A 344 -1.37 -0.27 -17.62
C VAL A 344 -2.79 -0.56 -18.06
N SER A 345 -3.03 -1.31 -19.14
CA SER A 345 -4.38 -1.67 -19.60
C SER A 345 -4.96 -2.81 -18.78
#